data_AF-A0A3R7GNI3-F1
#
_entry.id   AF-A0A3R7GNI3-F1
#
_cell.length_a   1.000
_cell.length_b   1.000
_cell.length_c   1.000
_cell.angle_alpha   90.00
_cell.angle_beta   90.00
_cell.angle_gamma   90.00
#
_symmetry.space_group_name_H-M   'P 1'
#
loop_
_entity.id
_entity.type
_entity.pdbx_description
1 polymer ?
#
loop_
_entity_poly.entity_id
_entity_poly.type
_entity_poly.pdbx_seq_one_letter_code
_entity_poly.pdbx_strand_id
1 'polypeptide(L)'
;MWITVVVAFACLSVHGTQARRFGFTGGYSQAECPTEEQQKMFSSLIQQSGQEDGQFDFDESSTVDVLQVEMQIVQGRNYRALVRVDDGDCYTVVIHEALPNQHGSEGPYSISRVNEADCSPDIAC
;
A
#
# COMPACT_ATOMS: atom_id res chain seq x y z
N MET A 1 1.20 47.51 -23.17
CA MET A 1 0.28 46.80 -22.24
C MET A 1 0.05 45.34 -22.71
N TRP A 2 1.12 44.59 -22.98
CA TRP A 2 1.03 43.21 -23.53
C TRP A 2 1.77 42.16 -22.67
N ILE A 3 2.41 42.58 -21.57
CA ILE A 3 3.32 41.75 -20.78
C ILE A 3 2.56 40.90 -19.73
N THR A 4 1.33 41.27 -19.38
CA THR A 4 0.53 40.58 -18.37
C THR A 4 -0.12 39.28 -18.85
N VAL A 5 -0.17 39.01 -20.16
CA VAL A 5 -0.84 37.80 -20.71
C VAL A 5 0.10 36.59 -20.74
N VAL A 6 1.43 36.80 -20.79
CA VAL A 6 2.40 35.69 -20.94
C VAL A 6 2.60 34.90 -19.64
N VAL A 7 2.47 35.54 -18.48
CA VAL A 7 2.69 34.89 -17.18
C VAL A 7 1.56 33.90 -16.82
N ALA A 8 0.32 34.17 -17.24
CA ALA A 8 -0.81 33.30 -16.96
C ALA A 8 -0.73 31.95 -17.72
N PHE A 9 -0.12 31.92 -18.90
CA PHE A 9 0.03 30.69 -19.70
C PHE A 9 1.15 29.77 -19.20
N ALA A 10 2.16 30.30 -18.50
CA ALA A 10 3.25 29.50 -17.97
C ALA A 10 2.87 28.71 -16.69
N CYS A 11 1.85 29.15 -15.95
CA CYS A 11 1.38 28.43 -14.77
C CYS A 11 0.47 27.23 -15.10
N LEU A 12 -0.20 27.24 -16.26
CA LEU A 12 -1.11 26.16 -16.65
C LEU A 12 -0.39 24.94 -17.24
N SER A 13 0.82 25.10 -17.77
CA SER A 13 1.58 24.01 -18.39
C SER A 13 2.33 23.11 -17.40
N VAL A 14 2.48 23.52 -16.13
CA VAL A 14 3.16 22.72 -15.09
C VAL A 14 2.18 21.90 -14.22
N HIS A 15 0.86 22.04 -14.43
CA HIS A 15 -0.15 21.24 -13.70
C HIS A 15 -0.59 19.98 -14.45
N GLY A 16 -0.06 19.73 -15.66
CA GLY A 16 -0.61 18.74 -16.58
C GLY A 16 -0.11 17.29 -16.42
N THR A 17 0.92 17.00 -15.63
CA THR A 17 1.59 15.68 -15.70
C THR A 17 1.75 14.89 -14.41
N GLN A 18 1.29 15.36 -13.24
CA GLN A 18 1.40 14.57 -12.00
C GLN A 18 0.08 14.35 -11.22
N ALA A 19 -1.00 15.03 -11.58
CA ALA A 19 -2.24 14.98 -10.80
C ALA A 19 -3.11 13.71 -10.98
N ARG A 20 -2.70 12.75 -11.82
CA ARG A 20 -3.50 11.51 -12.04
C ARG A 20 -3.08 10.32 -11.18
N ARG A 21 -2.05 10.42 -10.34
CA ARG A 21 -1.57 9.30 -9.52
C ARG A 21 -2.03 9.33 -8.06
N PHE A 22 -2.64 10.42 -7.59
CA PHE A 22 -3.17 10.49 -6.24
C PHE A 22 -4.68 10.61 -6.30
N GLY A 23 -5.37 9.56 -5.84
CA GLY A 23 -6.80 9.61 -5.55
C GLY A 23 -7.12 10.75 -4.57
N PHE A 24 -8.40 11.11 -4.48
CA PHE A 24 -8.91 12.16 -3.59
C PHE A 24 -8.21 12.16 -2.22
N THR A 25 -7.85 13.35 -1.74
CA THR A 25 -7.11 13.56 -0.48
C THR A 25 -7.68 12.69 0.65
N GLY A 26 -6.87 11.73 1.13
CA GLY A 26 -7.22 10.82 2.23
C GLY A 26 -7.74 9.45 1.82
N GLY A 27 -7.95 9.15 0.53
CA GLY A 27 -8.26 7.81 0.03
C GLY A 27 -7.02 6.96 -0.27
N TYR A 28 -7.23 5.68 -0.54
CA TYR A 28 -6.19 4.81 -1.10
C TYR A 28 -5.89 5.21 -2.55
N SER A 29 -4.65 4.99 -2.96
CA SER A 29 -4.19 5.10 -4.35
C SER A 29 -4.86 4.04 -5.22
N GLN A 30 -4.59 4.10 -6.53
CA GLN A 30 -4.87 2.97 -7.41
C GLN A 30 -3.99 1.78 -7.02
N ALA A 31 -4.47 0.57 -7.33
CA ALA A 31 -3.72 -0.66 -7.16
C ALA A 31 -2.46 -0.65 -8.05
N GLU A 32 -1.35 -1.08 -7.46
CA GLU A 32 -0.06 -1.24 -8.11
C GLU A 32 0.51 -2.63 -7.80
N CYS A 33 1.38 -3.14 -8.68
CA CYS A 33 2.06 -4.40 -8.43
C CYS A 33 3.05 -4.25 -7.26
N PRO A 34 3.12 -5.22 -6.35
CA PRO A 34 4.06 -5.17 -5.24
C PRO A 34 5.49 -5.16 -5.77
N THR A 35 6.35 -4.36 -5.13
CA THR A 35 7.80 -4.47 -5.36
C THR A 35 8.33 -5.76 -4.74
N GLU A 36 9.51 -6.23 -5.15
CA GLU A 36 10.16 -7.41 -4.53
C GLU A 36 10.36 -7.23 -3.02
N GLU A 37 10.64 -6.00 -2.59
CA GLU A 37 10.79 -5.65 -1.18
C GLU A 37 9.45 -5.74 -0.44
N GLN A 38 8.36 -5.21 -1.01
CA GLN A 38 7.02 -5.32 -0.44
C GLN A 38 6.56 -6.78 -0.38
N GLN A 39 6.81 -7.56 -1.43
CA GLN A 39 6.51 -8.99 -1.46
C GLN A 39 7.15 -9.69 -0.26
N LYS A 40 8.46 -9.50 -0.07
CA LYS A 40 9.23 -10.17 0.98
C LYS A 40 8.85 -9.67 2.38
N MET A 41 8.72 -8.36 2.54
CA MET A 41 8.45 -7.74 3.85
C MET A 41 7.03 -8.06 4.32
N PHE A 42 6.03 -7.89 3.45
CA PHE A 42 4.62 -8.10 3.82
C PHE A 42 4.31 -9.58 4.06
N SER A 43 4.84 -10.49 3.23
CA SER A 43 4.67 -11.94 3.46
C SER A 43 5.24 -12.34 4.83
N SER A 44 6.47 -11.92 5.14
CA SER A 44 7.12 -12.20 6.43
C SER A 44 6.31 -11.63 7.61
N LEU A 45 5.81 -10.40 7.49
CA LEU A 45 5.01 -9.75 8.54
C LEU A 45 3.68 -10.47 8.80
N ILE A 46 3.00 -10.90 7.72
CA ILE A 46 1.73 -11.62 7.80
C ILE A 46 1.92 -12.98 8.47
N GLN A 47 2.94 -13.73 8.05
CA GLN A 47 3.30 -15.03 8.64
C GLN A 47 3.61 -14.89 10.14
N GLN A 48 4.41 -13.90 10.54
CA GLN A 48 4.74 -13.67 11.95
C GLN A 48 3.50 -13.28 12.78
N SER A 49 2.60 -12.45 12.23
CA SER A 49 1.44 -11.96 12.97
C SER A 49 0.38 -13.03 13.29
N GLY A 50 0.26 -14.06 12.45
CA GLY A 50 -0.61 -15.21 12.72
C GLY A 50 -0.19 -15.95 14.00
N GLN A 51 1.12 -15.96 14.29
CA GLN A 51 1.70 -16.66 15.43
C GLN A 51 1.52 -15.92 16.76
N GLU A 52 1.69 -14.59 16.77
CA GLU A 52 1.79 -13.83 18.02
C GLU A 52 0.43 -13.53 18.67
N ASP A 53 -0.58 -13.19 17.86
CA ASP A 53 -1.84 -12.68 18.40
C ASP A 53 -3.05 -13.62 18.18
N GLY A 54 -2.88 -14.74 17.46
CA GLY A 54 -3.98 -15.63 17.07
C GLY A 54 -5.11 -14.90 16.34
N GLN A 55 -4.83 -13.71 15.80
CA GLN A 55 -5.81 -12.89 15.08
C GLN A 55 -6.17 -13.54 13.74
N PHE A 56 -5.26 -14.34 13.16
CA PHE A 56 -5.42 -15.06 11.90
C PHE A 56 -4.76 -16.44 12.00
N ASP A 57 -5.39 -17.46 11.42
CA ASP A 57 -4.96 -18.87 11.51
C ASP A 57 -3.99 -19.22 10.37
N PHE A 58 -2.98 -18.37 10.14
CA PHE A 58 -1.93 -18.63 9.15
C PHE A 58 -0.81 -19.45 9.80
N ASP A 59 -0.54 -20.62 9.24
CA ASP A 59 0.59 -21.46 9.65
C ASP A 59 1.90 -20.75 9.24
N GLU A 60 2.97 -20.91 10.03
CA GLU A 60 4.31 -20.39 9.67
C GLU A 60 4.80 -21.00 8.34
N SER A 61 4.30 -22.20 8.01
CA SER A 61 4.57 -22.86 6.73
C SER A 61 3.72 -22.36 5.56
N SER A 62 2.71 -21.51 5.81
CA SER A 62 1.84 -21.00 4.75
C SER A 62 2.59 -20.10 3.77
N THR A 63 2.37 -20.29 2.47
CA THR A 63 2.89 -19.37 1.45
C THR A 63 2.00 -18.14 1.35
N VAL A 64 2.59 -16.94 1.40
CA VAL A 64 1.85 -15.68 1.28
C VAL A 64 2.29 -14.95 0.01
N ASP A 65 1.39 -14.87 -0.96
CA ASP A 65 1.58 -14.14 -2.20
C ASP A 65 0.83 -12.81 -2.16
N VAL A 66 1.56 -11.71 -2.20
CA VAL A 66 0.96 -10.38 -2.39
C VAL A 66 0.61 -10.21 -3.86
N LEU A 67 -0.67 -9.98 -4.15
CA LEU A 67 -1.20 -9.87 -5.52
C LEU A 67 -1.25 -8.41 -6.00
N GLN A 68 -1.61 -7.48 -5.12
CA GLN A 68 -1.61 -6.06 -5.39
C GLN A 68 -1.50 -5.25 -4.11
N VAL A 69 -1.06 -3.99 -4.23
CA VAL A 69 -0.93 -3.05 -3.12
C VAL A 69 -1.55 -1.72 -3.48
N GLU A 70 -2.31 -1.16 -2.55
CA GLU A 70 -2.76 0.23 -2.59
C GLU A 70 -2.17 0.99 -1.40
N MET A 71 -1.89 2.28 -1.56
CA MET A 71 -1.29 3.11 -0.51
C MET A 71 -2.18 4.28 -0.13
N GLN A 72 -2.27 4.56 1.15
CA GLN A 72 -2.94 5.74 1.71
C GLN A 72 -1.99 6.49 2.63
N ILE A 73 -1.80 7.78 2.38
CA ILE A 73 -1.00 8.66 3.25
C ILE A 73 -1.83 9.03 4.49
N VAL A 74 -1.27 8.79 5.69
CA VAL A 74 -1.85 9.13 7.00
C VAL A 74 -0.78 9.79 7.88
N GLN A 75 -0.80 9.60 9.21
CA GLN A 75 0.38 9.88 10.06
C GLN A 75 1.44 8.78 9.88
N GLY A 76 1.94 8.65 8.65
CA GLY A 76 2.65 7.47 8.17
C GLY A 76 2.06 7.04 6.84
N ARG A 77 2.03 5.73 6.59
CA ARG A 77 1.41 5.14 5.41
C ARG A 77 0.62 3.91 5.80
N ASN A 78 -0.56 3.77 5.21
CA ASN A 78 -1.28 2.51 5.19
C ASN A 78 -1.07 1.86 3.83
N TYR A 79 -0.64 0.61 3.82
CA TYR A 79 -0.67 -0.24 2.64
C TYR A 79 -1.83 -1.21 2.78
N ARG A 80 -2.68 -1.31 1.77
CA ARG A 80 -3.72 -2.32 1.66
C ARG A 80 -3.28 -3.32 0.61
N ALA A 81 -2.87 -4.49 1.09
CA ALA A 81 -2.42 -5.58 0.26
C ALA A 81 -3.57 -6.59 0.06
N LEU A 82 -3.83 -6.98 -1.18
CA LEU A 82 -4.56 -8.21 -1.46
C LEU A 82 -3.54 -9.34 -1.46
N VAL A 83 -3.73 -10.33 -0.60
CA VAL A 83 -2.82 -11.47 -0.46
C VAL A 83 -3.57 -12.76 -0.70
N ARG A 84 -2.88 -13.75 -1.28
CA ARG A 84 -3.32 -15.15 -1.36
C ARG A 84 -2.47 -15.97 -0.42
N VAL A 85 -3.11 -16.88 0.31
CA VAL A 85 -2.43 -17.79 1.22
C VAL A 85 -2.59 -19.22 0.71
N ASP A 86 -1.49 -19.98 0.65
CA ASP A 86 -1.45 -21.40 0.25
C ASP A 86 -2.16 -21.71 -1.08
N ASP A 87 -2.06 -20.79 -2.05
CA ASP A 87 -2.77 -20.86 -3.34
C ASP A 87 -4.30 -20.95 -3.24
N GLY A 88 -4.86 -20.68 -2.06
CA GLY A 88 -6.29 -20.81 -1.74
C GLY A 88 -6.93 -19.47 -1.43
N ASP A 89 -7.18 -19.24 -0.14
CA ASP A 89 -7.97 -18.11 0.35
C ASP A 89 -7.24 -16.77 0.17
N CYS A 90 -8.02 -15.73 -0.08
CA CYS A 90 -7.50 -14.37 -0.20
C CYS A 90 -7.99 -13.45 0.90
N TYR A 91 -7.11 -12.51 1.25
CA TYR A 91 -7.34 -11.57 2.31
C TYR A 91 -6.90 -10.18 1.89
N THR A 92 -7.63 -9.18 2.35
CA THR A 92 -7.19 -7.79 2.34
C THR A 92 -6.53 -7.47 3.67
N VAL A 93 -5.22 -7.28 3.67
CA VAL A 93 -4.40 -6.94 4.85
C VAL A 93 -4.03 -5.47 4.80
N VAL A 94 -4.28 -4.74 5.90
CA VAL A 94 -3.88 -3.34 6.06
C VAL A 94 -2.66 -3.25 6.97
N ILE A 95 -1.53 -2.85 6.38
CA ILE A 95 -0.24 -2.71 7.04
C ILE A 95 0.03 -1.22 7.26
N HIS A 96 0.27 -0.82 8.50
CA HIS A 96 0.59 0.55 8.87
C HIS A 96 2.11 0.70 9.08
N GLU A 97 2.71 1.61 8.32
CA GLU A 97 4.08 2.09 8.45
C GLU A 97 4.07 3.43 9.20
N ALA A 98 4.61 3.45 10.41
CA ALA A 98 4.72 4.68 11.19
C ALA A 98 5.75 5.65 10.58
N LEU A 99 5.59 6.94 10.83
CA LEU A 99 6.61 7.92 10.43
C LEU A 99 7.96 7.61 11.08
N PRO A 100 9.07 7.79 10.35
CA PRO A 100 10.40 7.65 10.93
C PRO A 100 10.54 8.63 12.09
N ASN A 101 11.09 8.15 13.21
CA ASN A 101 11.38 8.99 14.36
C ASN A 101 12.64 9.85 14.08
N GLN A 102 12.94 10.81 14.96
CA GLN A 102 14.11 11.70 14.80
C GLN A 102 15.47 10.96 14.77
N HIS A 103 15.49 9.65 15.00
CA HIS A 103 16.69 8.82 14.98
C HIS A 103 16.81 8.00 13.68
N GLY A 104 15.95 8.25 12.68
CA GLY A 104 16.07 7.67 11.34
C GLY A 104 15.75 6.17 11.26
N SER A 105 15.10 5.61 12.28
CA SER A 105 14.55 4.26 12.16
C SER A 105 13.34 4.33 11.22
N GLU A 106 13.31 3.45 10.21
CA GLU A 106 12.06 3.12 9.53
C GLU A 106 11.04 2.74 10.61
N GLY A 107 9.82 3.28 10.49
CA GLY A 107 8.79 3.05 11.49
C GLY A 107 8.42 1.57 11.55
N PRO A 108 8.06 1.03 12.73
CA PRO A 108 7.64 -0.36 12.83
C PRO A 108 6.41 -0.58 11.94
N TYR A 109 6.49 -1.58 11.06
CA TYR A 109 5.33 -2.08 10.34
C TYR A 109 4.45 -2.86 11.30
N SER A 110 3.13 -2.67 11.18
CA SER A 110 2.15 -3.37 12.00
C SER A 110 0.92 -3.72 11.19
N ILE A 111 0.35 -4.90 11.42
CA ILE A 111 -0.93 -5.26 10.81
C ILE A 111 -2.04 -4.63 11.63
N SER A 112 -2.82 -3.77 10.97
CA SER A 112 -3.90 -3.01 11.59
C SER A 112 -5.27 -3.63 11.35
N ARG A 113 -5.43 -4.40 10.26
CA ARG A 113 -6.67 -5.07 9.88
C ARG A 113 -6.39 -6.18 8.88
N VAL A 114 -7.19 -7.24 8.94
CA VAL A 114 -7.30 -8.25 7.88
C VAL A 114 -8.78 -8.54 7.68
N ASN A 115 -9.19 -8.75 6.43
CA ASN A 115 -10.53 -9.20 6.09
C ASN A 115 -10.42 -10.24 4.99
N GLU A 116 -11.29 -11.24 4.99
CA GLU A 116 -11.48 -12.13 3.84
C GLU A 116 -11.83 -11.32 2.59
N ALA A 117 -11.35 -11.77 1.44
CA ALA A 117 -11.55 -11.13 0.15
C ALA A 117 -11.56 -12.15 -0.99
N ASP A 118 -12.12 -11.76 -2.13
CA ASP A 118 -12.03 -12.56 -3.35
C ASP A 118 -10.61 -12.48 -3.95
N CYS A 119 -10.13 -13.59 -4.51
CA CYS A 119 -8.85 -13.66 -5.21
C CYS A 119 -8.85 -13.02 -6.61
N SER A 120 -9.46 -11.85 -6.75
CA SER A 120 -9.62 -11.12 -8.01
C SER A 120 -8.90 -9.77 -7.93
N PRO A 121 -7.60 -9.70 -8.25
CA PRO A 121 -6.89 -8.42 -8.30
C PRO A 121 -7.45 -7.54 -9.42
N ASP A 122 -7.44 -6.23 -9.21
CA ASP A 122 -7.85 -5.21 -10.18
C ASP A 122 -6.85 -5.06 -11.33
N ILE A 123 -5.63 -5.53 -11.10
CA ILE A 123 -4.50 -5.46 -12.04
C ILE A 123 -3.83 -6.83 -12.18
N ALA A 124 -3.16 -7.05 -13.31
CA ALA A 124 -2.34 -8.23 -13.54
C ALA A 124 -0.86 -7.90 -13.30
N CYS A 125 -0.27 -8.64 -12.37
CA CYS A 125 1.15 -8.76 -12.09
C CYS A 125 1.56 -10.19 -12.50
#